data_AF-A0A396GTF1-F1
#
_entry.id   AF-A0A396GTF1-F1
#
_cell.length_a   1.000
_cell.length_b   1.000
_cell.length_c   1.000
_cell.angle_alpha   90.00
_cell.angle_beta   90.00
_cell.angle_gamma   90.00
#
_symmetry.space_group_name_H-M   'P 1'
#
loop_
_entity.id
_entity.type
_entity.pdbx_description
1 polymer ?
#
loop_
_entity_poly.entity_id
_entity_poly.type
_entity_poly.pdbx_seq_one_letter_code
_entity_poly.pdbx_strand_id
1 'polypeptide(L)'
;MACNSSNEHRLTLEPEKQILLNNHTEEHFTAGDIVRDIIIGASDGLTVPFALAAGLSGANVASSVILTAGIAEVAAGAISMGLGGYLAAKSEADHYNRELKREQEEIIAVPETEAAEVAEILAEYGIKPHEYGPVVDALTKNPQAWVDFMMK
;
A
#
# COMPACT_ATOMS: atom_id res chain seq x y z
N MET A 1 11.41 -44.18 -0.27
CA MET A 1 10.85 -44.00 -1.62
C MET A 1 9.96 -42.78 -1.54
N ALA A 2 10.31 -41.72 -2.27
CA ALA A 2 9.78 -40.37 -2.11
C ALA A 2 8.53 -40.08 -2.95
N CYS A 3 7.87 -38.98 -2.56
CA CYS A 3 6.98 -38.10 -3.34
C CYS A 3 5.57 -38.60 -3.71
N ASN A 4 4.53 -37.77 -3.74
CA ASN A 4 4.25 -36.46 -3.15
C ASN A 4 2.75 -36.23 -3.43
N SER A 5 1.97 -36.02 -2.39
CA SER A 5 0.56 -35.63 -2.47
C SER A 5 0.49 -34.11 -2.45
N SER A 6 0.12 -33.45 -3.55
CA SER A 6 -0.54 -32.12 -3.56
C SER A 6 -0.56 -31.52 -4.97
N ASN A 7 -1.70 -31.56 -5.65
CA ASN A 7 -2.26 -30.41 -6.37
C ASN A 7 -3.64 -30.73 -6.93
N GLU A 8 -4.42 -29.67 -7.22
CA GLU A 8 -5.69 -29.65 -7.97
C GLU A 8 -7.00 -29.57 -7.17
N HIS A 9 -7.21 -28.45 -6.48
CA HIS A 9 -8.55 -27.85 -6.42
C HIS A 9 -8.47 -26.38 -6.85
N ARG A 10 -8.34 -26.21 -8.17
CA ARG A 10 -8.57 -24.93 -8.86
C ARG A 10 -10.08 -24.87 -9.11
N LEU A 11 -10.81 -23.99 -8.44
CA LEU A 11 -12.20 -23.69 -8.76
C LEU A 11 -12.28 -23.33 -10.25
N THR A 12 -12.87 -24.20 -11.05
CA THR A 12 -13.16 -23.93 -12.46
C THR A 12 -14.33 -22.96 -12.50
N LEU A 13 -14.06 -21.67 -12.59
CA LEU A 13 -15.07 -20.68 -12.94
C LEU A 13 -15.71 -21.11 -14.27
N GLU A 14 -17.02 -20.88 -14.42
CA GLU A 14 -17.70 -21.15 -15.68
C GLU A 14 -16.95 -20.48 -16.83
N PRO A 15 -16.79 -21.16 -17.98
CA PRO A 15 -15.92 -20.70 -19.07
C PRO A 15 -16.26 -19.29 -19.55
N GLU A 16 -17.52 -18.87 -19.48
CA GLU A 16 -17.96 -17.51 -19.82
C GLU A 16 -17.40 -16.43 -18.87
N LYS A 17 -17.39 -16.68 -17.55
CA LYS A 17 -16.82 -15.76 -16.55
C LYS A 17 -15.30 -15.68 -16.67
N GLN A 18 -14.66 -16.81 -16.97
CA GLN A 18 -13.21 -16.85 -17.19
C GLN A 18 -12.81 -16.01 -18.42
N ILE A 19 -13.62 -16.00 -19.48
CA ILE A 19 -13.41 -15.16 -20.68
C ILE A 19 -13.58 -13.68 -20.33
N LEU A 20 -14.59 -13.32 -19.53
CA LEU A 20 -14.80 -11.93 -19.09
C LEU A 20 -13.63 -11.40 -18.24
N LEU A 21 -13.14 -12.22 -17.28
CA LEU A 21 -12.00 -11.86 -16.43
C LEU A 21 -10.69 -11.76 -17.22
N ASN A 22 -10.44 -12.68 -18.16
CA ASN A 22 -9.23 -12.66 -18.97
C ASN A 22 -9.20 -11.52 -20.00
N ASN A 23 -10.37 -11.03 -20.43
CA ASN A 23 -10.48 -9.88 -21.34
C ASN A 23 -10.44 -8.52 -20.63
N HIS A 24 -10.45 -8.50 -19.28
CA HIS A 24 -10.38 -7.29 -18.48
C HIS A 24 -9.01 -7.20 -17.79
N THR A 25 -8.00 -6.76 -18.52
CA THR A 25 -6.77 -6.25 -17.92
C THR A 25 -7.09 -4.90 -17.26
N GLU A 26 -7.28 -4.89 -15.94
CA GLU A 26 -7.25 -3.65 -15.16
C GLU A 26 -5.81 -3.13 -15.16
N GLU A 27 -5.58 -2.02 -15.86
CA GLU A 27 -4.34 -1.28 -15.71
C GLU A 27 -4.39 -0.50 -14.39
N HIS A 28 -4.09 -1.18 -13.28
CA HIS A 28 -3.71 -0.51 -12.05
C HIS A 28 -2.39 0.21 -12.30
N PHE A 29 -2.50 1.50 -12.66
CA PHE A 29 -1.37 2.35 -13.02
C PHE A 29 -0.55 2.70 -11.76
N THR A 30 0.32 1.79 -11.34
CA THR A 30 1.31 2.00 -10.27
C THR A 30 2.33 3.10 -10.61
N ALA A 31 2.43 3.47 -11.89
CA ALA A 31 3.14 4.66 -12.32
C ALA A 31 2.56 5.96 -11.74
N GLY A 32 1.32 5.94 -11.21
CA GLY A 32 0.70 7.08 -10.55
C GLY A 32 1.49 7.55 -9.32
N ASP A 33 1.94 6.64 -8.46
CA ASP A 33 2.68 6.99 -7.24
C ASP A 33 4.07 7.55 -7.56
N ILE A 34 4.80 6.93 -8.50
CA ILE A 34 6.12 7.41 -8.93
C ILE A 34 6.00 8.79 -9.59
N VAL A 35 5.00 8.96 -10.48
CA VAL A 35 4.76 10.26 -11.14
C VAL A 35 4.35 11.32 -10.11
N ARG A 36 3.51 10.97 -9.13
CA ARG A 36 3.13 11.86 -8.03
C ARG A 36 4.36 12.31 -7.25
N ASP A 37 5.23 11.40 -6.84
CA ASP A 37 6.41 11.71 -6.03
C ASP A 37 7.40 12.61 -6.80
N ILE A 38 7.56 12.37 -8.12
CA ILE A 38 8.35 13.24 -9.00
C ILE A 38 7.73 14.64 -9.10
N ILE A 39 6.42 14.75 -9.28
CA ILE A 39 5.74 16.04 -9.39
C ILE A 39 5.85 16.83 -8.09
N ILE A 40 5.66 16.18 -6.94
CA ILE A 40 5.80 16.81 -5.62
C ILE A 40 7.25 17.30 -5.44
N GLY A 41 8.24 16.43 -5.68
CA GLY A 41 9.66 16.77 -5.57
C GLY A 41 10.09 17.90 -6.51
N ALA A 42 9.62 17.89 -7.76
CA ALA A 42 9.90 18.95 -8.72
C ALA A 42 9.23 20.28 -8.34
N SER A 43 8.01 20.24 -7.81
CA SER A 43 7.28 21.44 -7.38
C SER A 43 7.97 22.12 -6.21
N ASP A 44 8.40 21.35 -5.21
CA ASP A 44 9.13 21.88 -4.05
C ASP A 44 10.52 22.38 -4.46
N GLY A 45 11.25 21.58 -5.24
CA GLY A 45 12.59 21.91 -5.75
C GLY A 45 12.64 23.08 -6.73
N LEU A 46 11.51 23.55 -7.24
CA LEU A 46 11.42 24.79 -8.02
C LEU A 46 10.97 25.97 -7.15
N THR A 47 9.98 25.76 -6.28
CA THR A 47 9.33 26.87 -5.57
C THR A 47 10.19 27.41 -4.43
N VAL A 48 10.76 26.54 -3.60
CA VAL A 48 11.50 26.95 -2.40
C VAL A 48 12.84 27.62 -2.75
N PRO A 49 13.70 27.05 -3.63
CA PRO A 49 14.95 27.71 -3.99
C PRO A 49 14.72 29.03 -4.74
N PHE A 50 13.66 29.12 -5.55
CA PHE A 50 13.28 30.35 -6.23
C PHE A 50 12.85 31.43 -5.24
N ALA A 51 11.95 31.12 -4.31
CA ALA A 51 11.50 32.07 -3.30
C ALA A 51 12.65 32.55 -2.41
N LEU A 52 13.56 31.64 -2.02
CA LEU A 52 14.77 31.96 -1.27
C LEU A 52 15.66 32.94 -2.06
N ALA A 53 15.96 32.63 -3.31
CA ALA A 53 16.81 33.46 -4.16
C ALA A 53 16.19 34.84 -4.42
N ALA A 54 14.89 34.90 -4.70
CA ALA A 54 14.16 36.15 -4.91
C ALA A 54 14.15 37.01 -3.63
N GLY A 55 13.90 36.41 -2.46
CA GLY A 55 13.90 37.10 -1.17
C GLY A 55 15.27 37.69 -0.84
N LEU A 56 16.36 36.92 -1.01
CA LEU A 56 17.72 37.40 -0.77
C LEU A 56 18.14 38.48 -1.77
N SER A 57 17.71 38.36 -3.02
CA SER A 57 17.94 39.39 -4.04
C SER A 57 17.23 40.70 -3.67
N GLY A 58 15.98 40.64 -3.19
CA GLY A 58 15.24 41.81 -2.70
C GLY A 58 15.86 42.46 -1.46
N ALA A 59 16.59 41.68 -0.65
CA ALA A 59 17.36 42.16 0.49
C ALA A 59 18.76 42.69 0.12
N ASN A 60 19.06 42.83 -1.18
CA ASN A 60 20.32 43.39 -1.69
C ASN A 60 21.58 42.57 -1.29
N VAL A 61 21.41 41.26 -1.10
CA VAL A 61 22.49 40.31 -0.78
C VAL A 61 23.34 40.02 -2.03
N ALA A 62 24.64 39.79 -1.84
CA ALA A 62 25.56 39.47 -2.93
C ALA A 62 25.19 38.15 -3.63
N SER A 63 25.24 38.11 -4.96
CA SER A 63 24.85 36.94 -5.77
C SER A 63 25.61 35.67 -5.43
N SER A 64 26.87 35.77 -5.00
CA SER A 64 27.67 34.63 -4.55
C SER A 64 27.05 33.96 -3.32
N VAL A 65 26.57 34.75 -2.37
CA VAL A 65 25.91 34.26 -1.16
C VAL A 65 24.58 33.60 -1.51
N ILE A 66 23.79 34.23 -2.40
CA ILE A 66 22.52 33.68 -2.89
C ILE A 66 22.71 32.30 -3.53
N LEU A 67 23.71 32.16 -4.40
CA LEU A 67 24.00 30.90 -5.07
C LEU A 67 24.43 29.81 -4.08
N THR A 68 25.34 30.15 -3.13
CA THR A 68 25.77 29.18 -2.12
C THR A 68 24.62 28.76 -1.20
N ALA A 69 23.73 29.67 -0.84
CA ALA A 69 22.56 29.37 -0.01
C ALA A 69 21.55 28.51 -0.77
N GLY A 70 21.28 28.81 -2.03
CA GLY A 70 20.37 28.03 -2.87
C GLY A 70 20.87 26.61 -3.12
N ILE A 71 22.15 26.42 -3.42
CA ILE A 71 22.72 25.06 -3.59
C ILE A 71 22.66 24.28 -2.29
N ALA A 72 22.97 24.91 -1.16
CA ALA A 72 22.88 24.28 0.15
C ALA A 72 21.44 23.89 0.49
N GLU A 73 20.47 24.76 0.20
CA GLU A 73 19.05 24.50 0.43
C GLU A 73 18.52 23.36 -0.46
N VAL A 74 18.83 23.36 -1.76
CA VAL A 74 18.46 22.24 -2.66
C VAL A 74 19.04 20.92 -2.18
N ALA A 75 20.32 20.90 -1.80
CA ALA A 75 20.97 19.69 -1.30
C ALA A 75 20.34 19.19 0.01
N ALA A 76 20.11 20.10 0.96
CA ALA A 76 19.47 19.78 2.24
C ALA A 76 18.02 19.31 2.05
N GLY A 77 17.26 19.99 1.20
CA GLY A 77 15.87 19.67 0.86
C GLY A 77 15.76 18.30 0.19
N ALA A 78 16.59 18.01 -0.82
CA ALA A 78 16.60 16.72 -1.50
C ALA A 78 16.91 15.55 -0.54
N ILE A 79 17.90 15.71 0.34
CA ILE A 79 18.23 14.70 1.36
C ILE A 79 17.07 14.51 2.33
N SER A 80 16.49 15.61 2.82
CA SER A 80 15.38 15.59 3.77
C SER A 80 14.14 14.89 3.20
N MET A 81 13.73 15.24 1.98
CA MET A 81 12.58 14.63 1.31
C MET A 81 12.84 13.17 0.96
N GLY A 82 14.04 12.85 0.45
CA GLY A 82 14.42 11.48 0.10
C GLY A 82 14.44 10.55 1.30
N LEU A 83 15.08 10.96 2.41
CA LEU A 83 15.05 10.17 3.64
C LEU A 83 13.65 10.14 4.26
N GLY A 84 12.90 11.24 4.23
CA GLY A 84 11.54 11.30 4.74
C GLY A 84 10.62 10.29 4.05
N GLY A 85 10.63 10.26 2.72
CA GLY A 85 9.87 9.29 1.93
C GLY A 85 10.32 7.85 2.18
N TYR A 86 11.64 7.61 2.22
CA TYR A 86 12.17 6.27 2.52
C TYR A 86 11.75 5.76 3.91
N LEU A 87 11.87 6.59 4.94
CA LEU A 87 11.51 6.21 6.31
C LEU A 87 10.00 6.02 6.46
N ALA A 88 9.18 6.82 5.78
CA ALA A 88 7.73 6.64 5.74
C ALA A 88 7.37 5.29 5.11
N ALA A 89 7.89 5.00 3.91
CA ALA A 89 7.65 3.73 3.21
C ALA A 89 8.14 2.53 4.01
N LYS A 90 9.31 2.64 4.66
CA LYS A 90 9.83 1.59 5.54
C LYS A 90 8.94 1.38 6.76
N SER A 91 8.49 2.47 7.40
CA SER A 91 7.62 2.38 8.58
C SER A 91 6.28 1.74 8.23
N GLU A 92 5.72 2.04 7.06
CA GLU A 92 4.48 1.44 6.57
C GLU A 92 4.67 -0.05 6.28
N ALA A 93 5.77 -0.43 5.63
CA ALA A 93 6.12 -1.84 5.42
C ALA A 93 6.32 -2.60 6.75
N ASP A 94 7.01 -1.99 7.72
CA ASP A 94 7.23 -2.58 9.05
C ASP A 94 5.91 -2.65 9.86
N HIS A 95 4.99 -1.70 9.68
CA HIS A 95 3.65 -1.79 10.24
C HIS A 95 2.86 -2.93 9.62
N TYR A 96 2.79 -2.99 8.29
CA TYR A 96 2.07 -4.03 7.56
C TYR A 96 2.55 -5.43 7.95
N ASN A 97 3.87 -5.66 8.02
CA ASN A 97 4.43 -6.96 8.38
C ASN A 97 4.12 -7.35 9.84
N ARG A 98 4.05 -6.38 10.76
CA ARG A 98 3.65 -6.64 12.15
C ARG A 98 2.18 -7.02 12.23
N GLU A 99 1.34 -6.31 11.49
CA GLU A 99 -0.09 -6.54 11.45
C GLU A 99 -0.41 -7.92 10.84
N LEU A 100 0.23 -8.24 9.70
CA LEU A 100 0.14 -9.54 9.06
C LEU A 100 0.49 -10.68 10.03
N LYS A 101 1.54 -10.49 10.82
CA LYS A 101 1.97 -11.49 11.80
C LYS A 101 0.95 -11.60 12.95
N ARG A 102 0.40 -10.48 13.43
CA ARG A 102 -0.64 -10.45 14.47
C ARG A 102 -1.87 -11.24 14.03
N GLU A 103 -2.39 -10.93 12.84
CA GLU A 103 -3.56 -11.59 12.23
C GLU A 103 -3.34 -13.10 12.06
N GLN A 104 -2.14 -13.51 11.61
CA GLN A 104 -1.78 -14.92 11.52
C GLN A 104 -1.78 -15.64 12.87
N GLU A 105 -1.37 -14.96 13.95
CA GLU A 105 -1.38 -15.51 15.31
C GLU A 105 -2.81 -15.59 15.87
N GLU A 106 -3.65 -14.60 15.61
CA GLU A 106 -5.02 -14.51 16.12
C GLU A 106 -5.96 -15.51 15.46
N ILE A 107 -5.86 -15.73 14.14
CA ILE A 107 -6.62 -16.77 13.44
C ILE A 107 -6.37 -18.17 14.04
N ILE A 108 -5.19 -18.41 14.62
CA ILE A 108 -4.85 -19.66 15.29
C ILE A 108 -5.30 -19.65 16.77
N ALA A 109 -5.08 -18.54 17.47
CA ALA A 109 -5.32 -18.43 18.90
C ALA A 109 -6.80 -18.30 19.27
N VAL A 110 -7.56 -17.55 18.48
CA VAL A 110 -8.97 -17.16 18.73
C VAL A 110 -9.83 -17.23 17.45
N PRO A 111 -9.88 -18.38 16.74
CA PRO A 111 -10.52 -18.48 15.43
C PRO A 111 -12.00 -18.09 15.40
N GLU A 112 -12.75 -18.35 16.47
CA GLU A 112 -14.17 -17.99 16.56
C GLU A 112 -14.37 -16.47 16.65
N THR A 113 -13.44 -15.74 17.30
CA THR A 113 -13.47 -14.28 17.37
C THR A 113 -13.18 -13.70 15.99
N GLU A 114 -12.10 -14.13 15.34
CA GLU A 114 -11.74 -13.68 13.99
C GLU A 114 -12.84 -13.98 12.96
N ALA A 115 -13.55 -15.11 13.11
CA ALA A 115 -14.64 -15.47 12.20
C ALA A 115 -15.85 -14.54 12.40
N ALA A 116 -16.08 -14.09 13.64
CA ALA A 116 -17.10 -13.09 13.94
C ALA A 116 -16.72 -11.71 13.37
N GLU A 117 -15.44 -11.34 13.34
CA GLU A 117 -14.98 -10.09 12.72
C GLU A 117 -15.23 -10.09 11.21
N VAL A 118 -14.91 -11.18 10.50
CA VAL A 118 -15.26 -11.32 9.07
C VAL A 118 -16.77 -11.21 8.85
N ALA A 119 -17.57 -11.83 9.72
CA ALA A 119 -19.02 -11.74 9.65
C ALA A 119 -19.53 -10.30 9.86
N GLU A 120 -18.91 -9.56 10.79
CA GLU A 120 -19.21 -8.15 11.04
C GLU A 120 -18.88 -7.29 9.82
N ILE A 121 -17.67 -7.43 9.24
CA ILE A 121 -17.26 -6.72 8.03
C ILE A 121 -18.27 -6.96 6.89
N LEU A 122 -18.65 -8.22 6.64
CA LEU A 122 -19.61 -8.55 5.58
C LEU A 122 -21.01 -7.98 5.88
N ALA A 123 -21.41 -7.94 7.15
CA ALA A 123 -22.67 -7.34 7.57
C ALA A 123 -22.69 -5.81 7.38
N GLU A 124 -21.56 -5.11 7.55
CA GLU A 124 -21.45 -3.67 7.28
C GLU A 124 -21.70 -3.33 5.80
N TYR A 125 -21.31 -4.22 4.89
CA TYR A 125 -21.66 -4.13 3.46
C TYR A 125 -23.13 -4.49 3.17
N GLY A 126 -23.94 -4.78 4.19
CA GLY A 126 -25.36 -5.09 4.06
C GLY A 126 -25.66 -6.53 3.65
N ILE A 127 -24.66 -7.42 3.70
CA ILE A 127 -24.83 -8.85 3.39
C ILE A 127 -25.57 -9.50 4.58
N LYS A 128 -26.60 -10.31 4.31
CA LYS A 128 -27.41 -10.91 5.38
C LYS A 128 -26.72 -12.14 5.97
N PRO A 129 -27.05 -12.53 7.22
CA PRO A 129 -26.43 -13.68 7.89
C PRO A 129 -26.44 -15.01 7.12
N HIS A 130 -27.53 -15.28 6.40
CA HIS A 130 -27.64 -16.50 5.59
C HIS A 130 -26.80 -16.47 4.31
N GLU A 131 -26.35 -15.28 3.88
CA GLU A 131 -25.54 -15.08 2.67
C GLU A 131 -24.04 -15.11 3.00
N TYR A 132 -23.61 -14.44 4.07
CA TYR A 132 -22.20 -14.43 4.46
C TYR A 132 -21.75 -15.66 5.26
N GLY A 133 -22.65 -16.36 5.96
CA GLY A 133 -22.29 -17.54 6.77
C GLY A 133 -21.48 -18.59 6.00
N PRO A 134 -21.94 -19.03 4.81
CA PRO A 134 -21.15 -19.95 3.97
C PRO A 134 -19.81 -19.38 3.48
N VAL A 135 -19.69 -18.05 3.37
CA VAL A 135 -18.44 -17.37 2.97
C VAL A 135 -17.44 -17.44 4.12
N VAL A 136 -17.87 -17.11 5.34
CA VAL A 136 -17.04 -17.25 6.56
C VAL A 136 -16.58 -18.70 6.74
N ASP A 137 -17.48 -19.67 6.57
CA ASP A 137 -17.17 -21.11 6.63
C ASP A 137 -16.20 -21.59 5.53
N ALA A 138 -16.13 -20.87 4.42
CA ALA A 138 -15.20 -21.16 3.34
C ALA A 138 -13.83 -20.53 3.59
N LEU A 139 -13.80 -19.29 4.10
CA LEU A 139 -12.58 -18.57 4.47
C LEU A 139 -11.85 -19.26 5.62
N THR A 140 -12.56 -19.70 6.65
CA THR A 140 -12.00 -20.42 7.81
C THR A 140 -11.28 -21.73 7.43
N LYS A 141 -11.63 -22.35 6.30
CA LYS A 141 -10.97 -23.54 5.75
C LYS A 141 -9.70 -23.24 4.95
N ASN A 142 -9.46 -21.98 4.59
CA ASN A 142 -8.28 -21.54 3.86
C ASN A 142 -7.62 -20.36 4.60
N PRO A 143 -6.72 -20.64 5.56
CA PRO A 143 -6.10 -19.61 6.40
C PRO A 143 -5.39 -18.50 5.61
N GLN A 144 -4.77 -18.83 4.47
CA GLN A 144 -4.12 -17.80 3.64
C GLN A 144 -5.14 -16.84 3.05
N ALA A 145 -6.23 -17.35 2.47
CA ALA A 145 -7.28 -16.51 1.90
C ALA A 145 -8.03 -15.71 2.98
N TRP A 146 -8.12 -16.24 4.20
CA TRP A 146 -8.69 -15.54 5.35
C TRP A 146 -7.81 -14.37 5.80
N VAL A 147 -6.51 -14.61 6.01
CA VAL A 147 -5.54 -13.54 6.31
C VAL A 147 -5.53 -12.49 5.20
N ASP A 148 -5.48 -12.92 3.94
CA ASP A 148 -5.48 -12.01 2.79
C ASP A 148 -6.80 -11.20 2.67
N PHE A 149 -7.91 -11.69 3.23
CA PHE A 149 -9.17 -10.95 3.30
C PHE A 149 -9.13 -9.91 4.44
N MET A 150 -8.64 -10.28 5.62
CA MET A 150 -8.52 -9.38 6.77
C MET A 150 -7.49 -8.26 6.55
N MET A 151 -6.45 -8.54 5.77
CA MET A 151 -5.35 -7.59 5.49
C MET A 151 -5.61 -6.61 4.34
N LYS A 152 -6.80 -6.63 3.72
CA LYS A 152 -7.18 -5.79 2.58
C LYS A 152 -8.03 -4.61 2.98
#